data_AF-A0A357YR34-F1
#
_entry.id   AF-A0A357YR34-F1
#
_cell.length_a   1.000
_cell.length_b   1.000
_cell.length_c   1.000
_cell.angle_alpha   90.00
_cell.angle_beta   90.00
_cell.angle_gamma   90.00
#
_symmetry.space_group_name_H-M   'P 1'
#
loop_
_entity.id
_entity.type
_entity.pdbx_description
1 polymer ?
#
loop_
_entity_poly.entity_id
_entity_poly.type
_entity_poly.pdbx_seq_one_letter_code
_entity_poly.pdbx_strand_id
1 'polypeptide(L)'
;MVIEKFLELKENFELEKYVRNMDFDKKNCCSFYGSPKKHPYGKERVILVADPFGEHTFYYDFKLKDILSIEEQGCITSPAGDSVAMVRLWVKKGSVGLQCTPFAVGQTI
;
A
#
# COMPACT_ATOMS: atom_id res chain seq x y z
N MET A 1 -27.42 -8.88 -2.00
CA MET A 1 -26.13 -8.87 -2.73
C MET A 1 -25.13 -7.95 -2.02
N VAL A 2 -24.84 -8.23 -0.73
CA VAL A 2 -23.95 -7.40 0.12
C VAL A 2 -22.76 -8.22 0.65
N ILE A 3 -22.85 -9.55 0.57
CA ILE A 3 -21.85 -10.50 1.09
C ILE A 3 -20.68 -10.70 0.10
N GLU A 4 -20.90 -10.55 -1.22
CA GLU A 4 -19.86 -10.75 -2.23
C GLU A 4 -18.79 -9.63 -2.21
N LYS A 5 -19.19 -8.39 -1.91
CA LYS A 5 -18.26 -7.25 -1.77
C LYS A 5 -17.37 -7.35 -0.52
N PHE A 6 -17.78 -8.14 0.47
CA PHE A 6 -17.04 -8.36 1.71
C PHE A 6 -15.94 -9.43 1.56
N LEU A 7 -16.05 -10.29 0.54
CA LEU A 7 -15.08 -11.34 0.25
C LEU A 7 -13.93 -10.87 -0.65
N GLU A 8 -14.14 -9.83 -1.48
CA GLU A 8 -13.06 -9.22 -2.29
C GLU A 8 -12.04 -8.44 -1.44
N LEU A 9 -12.44 -7.97 -0.25
CA LEU A 9 -11.53 -7.34 0.72
C LEU A 9 -10.69 -8.34 1.53
N LYS A 10 -10.91 -9.64 1.30
CA LYS A 10 -10.29 -10.75 2.02
C LYS A 10 -9.52 -11.71 1.11
N GLU A 11 -9.12 -11.28 -0.09
CA GLU A 11 -7.88 -11.83 -0.63
C GLU A 11 -6.73 -11.25 0.19
N ASN A 12 -6.50 -11.89 1.34
CA ASN A 12 -5.31 -11.75 2.17
C ASN A 12 -4.13 -11.51 1.25
N PHE A 13 -3.64 -10.28 1.24
CA PHE A 13 -2.39 -10.01 0.55
C PHE A 13 -1.36 -10.77 1.36
N GLU A 14 -1.00 -11.97 0.91
CA GLU A 14 0.12 -12.73 1.47
C GLU A 14 1.44 -12.07 1.05
N LEU A 15 1.54 -10.76 1.30
CA LEU A 15 2.76 -9.99 1.22
C LEU A 15 3.83 -10.62 2.08
N GLU A 16 3.45 -11.26 3.20
CA GLU A 16 4.34 -12.09 4.03
C GLU A 16 5.05 -13.19 3.24
N LYS A 17 4.44 -13.78 2.20
CA LYS A 17 5.10 -14.79 1.35
C LYS A 17 6.20 -14.19 0.48
N TYR A 18 6.08 -12.91 0.13
CA TYR A 18 7.01 -12.22 -0.76
C TYR A 18 8.03 -11.37 0.00
N VAL A 19 7.68 -10.93 1.20
CA VAL A 19 8.51 -10.07 2.02
C VAL A 19 9.15 -10.88 3.12
N ARG A 20 10.47 -11.00 3.01
CA ARG A 20 11.31 -11.59 4.04
C ARG A 20 11.28 -10.64 5.23
N ASN A 21 10.79 -11.07 6.39
CA ASN A 21 11.11 -10.39 7.64
C ASN A 21 12.60 -10.59 7.92
N MET A 22 13.44 -9.78 7.27
CA MET A 22 14.88 -9.78 7.46
C MET A 22 15.20 -8.90 8.67
N ASP A 23 16.25 -9.23 9.41
CA ASP A 23 16.92 -8.22 10.23
C ASP A 23 17.51 -7.18 9.26
N PHE A 24 16.86 -6.02 9.13
CA PHE A 24 17.33 -4.92 8.29
C PHE A 24 17.71 -3.72 9.14
N ASP A 25 18.82 -3.08 8.79
CA ASP A 25 19.23 -1.84 9.43
C ASP A 25 18.26 -0.72 9.06
N LYS A 26 17.54 -0.20 10.06
CA LYS A 26 16.61 0.93 9.90
C LYS A 26 17.27 2.16 9.27
N LYS A 27 18.59 2.35 9.41
CA LYS A 27 19.34 3.46 8.78
C LYS A 27 19.43 3.36 7.26
N ASN A 28 19.28 2.15 6.71
CA ASN A 28 19.40 1.86 5.27
C ASN A 28 18.05 1.61 4.59
N CYS A 29 16.95 2.08 5.21
CA CYS A 29 15.61 1.95 4.67
C CYS A 29 14.78 3.21 4.90
N CYS A 30 13.65 3.29 4.21
CA CYS A 30 12.64 4.31 4.38
C CYS A 30 11.28 3.63 4.62
N SER A 31 10.49 4.13 5.57
CA SER A 31 9.15 3.60 5.82
C SER A 31 8.07 4.39 5.10
N PHE A 32 7.08 3.68 4.57
CA PHE A 32 5.89 4.24 3.94
C PHE A 32 4.66 3.60 4.55
N TYR A 33 3.64 4.39 4.84
CA TYR A 33 2.39 3.93 5.46
C TYR A 33 1.25 4.01 4.46
N GLY A 34 0.37 3.01 4.45
CA GLY A 34 -0.79 2.99 3.58
C GLY A 34 -1.47 1.63 3.49
N SER A 35 -2.50 1.54 2.65
CA SER A 35 -3.17 0.29 2.33
C SER A 35 -2.49 -0.41 1.15
N PRO A 36 -2.01 -1.65 1.29
CA PRO A 36 -1.34 -2.36 0.22
C PRO A 36 -2.36 -2.94 -0.79
N LYS A 37 -2.06 -2.80 -2.08
CA LYS A 37 -2.85 -3.33 -3.20
C LYS A 37 -1.94 -3.98 -4.25
N LYS A 38 -2.36 -5.11 -4.83
CA LYS A 38 -1.62 -5.76 -5.92
C LYS A 38 -1.62 -4.81 -7.11
N HIS A 39 -0.48 -4.64 -7.78
CA HIS A 39 -0.45 -3.83 -8.99
C HIS A 39 -1.21 -4.56 -10.12
N PRO A 40 -2.20 -3.93 -10.78
CA PRO A 40 -3.12 -4.61 -11.71
C PRO A 40 -2.41 -5.27 -12.90
N TYR A 41 -1.32 -4.65 -13.39
CA TYR A 41 -0.56 -5.13 -14.56
C TYR A 41 0.84 -5.66 -14.21
N GLY A 42 1.24 -5.62 -12.94
CA GLY A 42 2.64 -5.73 -12.53
C GLY A 42 2.81 -6.70 -11.37
N LYS A 43 2.92 -8.00 -11.66
CA LYS A 43 2.97 -9.04 -10.62
C LYS A 43 4.13 -8.90 -9.63
N GLU A 44 5.20 -8.18 -10.01
CA GLU A 44 6.37 -7.91 -9.18
C GLU A 44 6.34 -6.53 -8.50
N ARG A 45 5.15 -5.91 -8.42
CA ARG A 45 4.96 -4.57 -7.87
C ARG A 45 3.84 -4.51 -6.85
N VAL A 46 3.97 -3.59 -5.91
CA VAL A 46 2.96 -3.29 -4.89
C VAL A 46 2.59 -1.83 -4.96
N ILE A 47 1.29 -1.57 -4.92
CA ILE A 47 0.74 -0.23 -4.75
C ILE A 47 0.45 -0.04 -3.26
N LEU A 48 0.80 1.12 -2.72
CA LEU A 48 0.50 1.52 -1.35
C LEU A 48 -0.31 2.81 -1.37
N VAL A 49 -1.60 2.71 -1.09
CA VAL A 49 -2.52 3.86 -1.05
C VAL A 49 -2.36 4.57 0.29
N ALA A 50 -1.81 5.79 0.28
CA ALA A 50 -1.39 6.48 1.50
C ALA A 50 -2.59 6.93 2.37
N ASP A 51 -3.64 7.43 1.73
CA ASP A 51 -4.87 7.88 2.38
C ASP A 51 -6.09 7.37 1.61
N PRO A 52 -6.62 6.17 1.94
CA PRO A 52 -7.73 5.55 1.21
C PRO A 52 -9.07 6.28 1.30
N PHE A 53 -9.25 7.17 2.27
CA PHE A 53 -10.53 7.85 2.52
C PHE A 53 -10.46 9.37 2.39
N GLY A 54 -9.26 9.93 2.19
CA GLY A 54 -9.06 11.35 1.97
C GLY A 54 -9.36 11.81 0.54
N GLU A 55 -9.72 13.10 0.42
CA GLU A 55 -10.05 13.75 -0.85
C GLU A 55 -8.85 13.83 -1.81
N HIS A 56 -7.63 13.88 -1.26
CA HIS A 56 -6.37 13.93 -2.02
C HIS A 56 -5.63 12.59 -1.94
N THR A 57 -6.33 11.51 -2.30
CA THR A 57 -5.73 10.17 -2.34
C THR A 57 -4.59 10.15 -3.34
N PHE A 58 -3.39 9.75 -2.91
CA PHE A 58 -2.27 9.40 -3.77
C PHE A 58 -1.76 8.00 -3.38
N TYR A 59 -0.95 7.42 -4.25
CA TYR A 59 -0.35 6.13 -3.98
C TYR A 59 1.14 6.10 -4.30
N TYR A 60 1.83 5.23 -3.60
CA TYR A 60 3.19 4.81 -3.95
C TYR A 60 3.14 3.51 -4.75
N ASP A 61 4.08 3.32 -5.66
CA ASP A 61 4.30 2.07 -6.36
C ASP A 61 5.78 1.67 -6.25
N PHE A 62 6.01 0.47 -5.74
CA PHE A 62 7.33 -0.10 -5.48
C PHE A 62 7.46 -1.48 -6.10
N LYS A 63 8.70 -1.86 -6.45
CA LYS A 63 9.01 -3.25 -6.79
C LYS A 63 9.06 -4.10 -5.52
N LEU A 64 8.47 -5.29 -5.57
CA LEU A 64 8.44 -6.21 -4.42
C LEU A 64 9.85 -6.58 -3.94
N LYS A 65 10.82 -6.75 -4.86
CA LYS A 65 12.21 -7.08 -4.53
C LYS A 65 12.94 -6.03 -3.68
N ASP A 66 12.42 -4.80 -3.65
CA ASP A 66 13.00 -3.67 -2.93
C ASP A 66 12.33 -3.46 -1.55
N ILE A 67 11.27 -4.22 -1.26
CA ILE A 67 10.61 -4.24 0.05
C ILE A 67 11.39 -5.15 1.00
N LEU A 68 11.84 -4.59 2.11
CA LEU A 68 12.66 -5.27 3.13
C LEU A 68 11.83 -5.88 4.24
N SER A 69 10.70 -5.28 4.60
CA SER A 69 9.80 -5.79 5.64
C SER A 69 8.44 -5.09 5.55
N ILE A 70 7.43 -5.74 6.13
CA ILE A 70 6.07 -5.23 6.24
C ILE A 70 5.65 -5.38 7.69
N GLU A 71 5.16 -4.29 8.25
CA GLU A 71 4.65 -4.23 9.60
C GLU A 71 3.16 -3.91 9.54
N GLU A 72 2.31 -4.80 10.04
CA GLU A 72 0.87 -4.54 10.15
C GLU A 72 0.62 -3.44 11.19
N GLN A 73 -0.32 -2.53 10.90
CA GLN A 73 -0.60 -1.38 11.79
C GLN A 73 -2.07 -1.31 12.24
N GLY A 74 -2.93 -2.20 11.75
CA GLY A 74 -4.37 -2.23 12.02
C GLY A 74 -5.21 -1.76 10.83
N CYS A 75 -6.52 -1.56 11.06
CA CYS A 75 -7.45 -1.04 10.05
C CYS A 75 -7.85 0.39 10.35
N ILE A 76 -8.03 1.20 9.31
CA ILE A 76 -8.74 2.48 9.38
C ILE A 76 -10.18 2.28 8.93
N THR A 77 -11.11 3.05 9.50
CA THR A 77 -12.54 2.95 9.19
C THR A 77 -13.10 4.32 8.81
N SER A 78 -13.83 4.39 7.70
CA SER A 78 -14.51 5.60 7.23
C SER A 78 -15.74 5.89 8.10
N PRO A 79 -16.27 7.13 8.11
CA PRO A 79 -17.53 7.45 8.78
C PRO A 79 -18.74 6.64 8.25
N ALA A 80 -18.67 6.14 7.01
CA ALA A 80 -19.70 5.29 6.41
C ALA A 80 -19.60 3.82 6.87
N GLY A 81 -18.56 3.46 7.63
CA GLY A 81 -18.34 2.10 8.15
C GLY A 81 -17.45 1.22 7.28
N ASP A 82 -16.84 1.76 6.21
CA ASP A 82 -15.90 1.00 5.39
C ASP A 82 -14.56 0.87 6.10
N SER A 83 -14.01 -0.33 6.21
CA SER A 83 -12.71 -0.58 6.84
C SER A 83 -11.65 -1.04 5.84
N VAL A 84 -10.43 -0.52 5.99
CA VAL A 84 -9.28 -0.86 5.14
C VAL A 84 -8.06 -1.17 6.01
N ALA A 85 -7.42 -2.30 5.74
CA ALA A 85 -6.17 -2.70 6.41
C ALA A 85 -5.00 -1.80 5.96
N MET A 86 -4.17 -1.44 6.93
CA MET A 86 -3.02 -0.57 6.77
C MET A 86 -1.74 -1.29 7.20
N VAL A 87 -0.66 -0.99 6.48
CA VAL A 87 0.67 -1.51 6.77
C VAL A 87 1.70 -0.40 6.72
N ARG A 88 2.85 -0.65 7.32
CA ARG A 88 4.08 0.09 7.10
C ARG A 88 5.02 -0.77 6.26
N LEU A 89 5.32 -0.32 5.06
CA LEU A 89 6.34 -0.91 4.19
C LEU A 89 7.70 -0.31 4.53
N TRP A 90 8.69 -1.15 4.76
CA TRP A 90 10.10 -0.75 4.87
C TRP A 90 10.78 -1.02 3.53
N VAL A 91 11.21 0.03 2.84
CA VAL A 91 11.78 -0.05 1.49
C VAL A 91 13.27 0.24 1.53
N LYS A 92 14.07 -0.52 0.78
CA LYS A 92 15.52 -0.35 0.71
C LYS A 92 15.87 1.06 0.22
N LYS A 93 16.77 1.76 0.93
CA LYS A 93 17.25 3.10 0.55
C LYS A 93 17.95 3.07 -0.82
N GLY A 94 17.68 4.08 -1.64
CA GLY A 94 18.20 4.18 -3.01
C GLY A 94 17.37 3.41 -4.06
N SER A 95 16.32 2.71 -3.64
CA SER A 95 15.36 2.10 -4.58
C SER A 95 14.52 3.16 -5.28
N VAL A 96 14.02 2.82 -6.47
CA VAL A 96 13.11 3.69 -7.22
C VAL A 96 11.68 3.39 -6.79
N GLY A 97 11.01 4.41 -6.25
CA GLY A 97 9.56 4.42 -6.04
C GLY A 97 8.90 5.42 -6.98
N LEU A 98 7.64 5.16 -7.32
CA LEU A 98 6.77 6.11 -8.01
C LEU A 98 5.74 6.65 -7.01
N GLN A 99 5.56 7.97 -6.98
CA GLN A 99 4.45 8.61 -6.27
C GLN A 99 3.49 9.18 -7.31
N CYS A 100 2.23 8.74 -7.25
CA CYS A 100 1.19 9.14 -8.18
C CYS A 100 0.07 9.88 -7.45
N THR A 101 -0.08 11.16 -7.78
CA THR A 101 -1.20 11.98 -7.33
C THR A 101 -2.16 12.15 -8.50
N PRO A 102 -3.38 11.60 -8.44
CA PRO A 102 -4.40 11.86 -9.44
C PRO A 102 -4.81 13.32 -9.42
N PHE A 103 -5.22 13.85 -10.57
CA PHE A 103 -5.72 15.21 -10.72
C PHE A 103 -7.00 15.22 -11.54
N ALA A 104 -7.85 16.22 -11.32
CA ALA A 104 -9.03 16.44 -12.13
C ALA A 104 -8.66 17.16 -13.42
N VAL A 105 -8.91 16.52 -14.56
CA VAL A 105 -8.64 17.12 -15.88
C VAL A 105 -9.53 18.35 -16.06
N GLY A 106 -8.92 19.48 -16.42
CA GLY A 106 -9.65 20.74 -16.66
C GLY A 106 -9.94 21.56 -15.40
N GLN A 107 -9.47 21.13 -14.23
CA GLN A 107 -9.43 21.95 -13.02
C GLN A 107 -7.98 22.35 -12.72
N THR A 108 -7.76 23.60 -12.34
CA THR A 108 -6.44 24.06 -11.88
C THR A 108 -6.19 23.51 -10.48
N ILE A 109 -5.00 22.94 -10.27
CA ILE A 109 -4.54 22.38 -8.99
C ILE A 109 -4.29 23.49 -7.99
#